data_AF-A0A9P6LEK0-F1
#
_entry.id   AF-A0A9P6LEK0-F1
#
_cell.length_a   1.000
_cell.length_b   1.000
_cell.length_c   1.000
_cell.angle_alpha   90.00
_cell.angle_beta   90.00
_cell.angle_gamma   90.00
#
_symmetry.space_group_name_H-M   'P 1'
#
loop_
_entity.id
_entity.type
_entity.pdbx_description
1 polymer ?
#
loop_
_entity_poly.entity_id
_entity_poly.type
_entity_poly.pdbx_seq_one_letter_code
_entity_poly.pdbx_strand_id
1 'polypeptide(L)'
;MSIKFARLSRWGADDVTVLLAYIFLLGFLPDDEILEKGAAGKDVWTITFKQMSDFFLSGYIAQILYHSCMALIKASIIFFLLRIFTDGKTRIVLWCTQAINAMIGATFLFAGLFQCSPVDLVWKLTEGFHEGHCINVIVLTVAHAAINIVLDVWILIIPSVRVWKMNMRTRDKWAASAMFSLGLFLTITSIIRLRAIQVNWAGAFANPTGMWYY
;
A
#
# COMPACT_ATOMS: atom_id res chain seq x y z
N MET A 1 -8.09 20.75 -5.55
CA MET A 1 -9.39 20.14 -5.88
C MET A 1 -10.31 21.09 -6.67
N SER A 2 -10.40 22.38 -6.31
CA SER A 2 -11.32 23.36 -6.94
C SER A 2 -11.12 23.66 -8.43
N ILE A 3 -9.95 23.37 -9.01
CA ILE A 3 -9.64 23.72 -10.41
C ILE A 3 -10.40 22.82 -11.41
N LYS A 4 -10.80 21.59 -11.01
CA LYS A 4 -11.51 20.64 -11.88
C LYS A 4 -13.02 20.89 -11.97
N PHE A 5 -13.63 21.42 -10.91
CA PHE A 5 -15.06 21.73 -10.88
C PHE A 5 -15.42 22.87 -11.86
N ALA A 6 -14.45 23.72 -12.20
CA ALA A 6 -14.61 24.85 -13.11
C ALA A 6 -14.57 24.50 -14.62
N ARG A 7 -14.66 23.22 -15.01
CA ARG A 7 -14.69 22.74 -16.43
C ARG A 7 -13.50 23.14 -17.33
N LEU A 8 -12.35 23.54 -16.79
CA LEU A 8 -11.18 23.90 -17.62
C LEU A 8 -10.33 22.70 -18.11
N SER A 9 -10.58 21.45 -17.68
CA SER A 9 -9.79 20.29 -18.08
C SER A 9 -10.65 19.03 -18.29
N ARG A 10 -10.41 18.29 -19.38
CA ARG A 10 -11.08 16.99 -19.66
C ARG A 10 -10.65 15.96 -18.63
N TRP A 11 -11.63 15.19 -18.12
CA TRP A 11 -11.42 14.06 -17.22
C TRP A 11 -10.53 13.02 -17.91
N GLY A 12 -9.41 12.68 -17.28
CA GLY A 12 -8.47 11.66 -17.74
C GLY A 12 -8.65 10.33 -17.01
N ALA A 13 -8.00 9.28 -17.51
CA ALA A 13 -7.92 8.00 -16.81
C ALA A 13 -7.26 8.15 -15.42
N ASP A 14 -6.37 9.13 -15.26
CA ASP A 14 -5.75 9.47 -13.98
C ASP A 14 -6.79 9.86 -12.91
N ASP A 15 -7.75 10.70 -13.28
CA ASP A 15 -8.84 11.18 -12.42
C ASP A 15 -9.71 10.04 -11.89
N VAL A 16 -10.03 9.08 -12.75
CA VAL A 16 -10.85 7.92 -12.37
C VAL A 16 -10.07 7.01 -11.42
N THR A 17 -8.81 6.72 -11.74
CA THR A 17 -8.00 5.84 -10.90
C THR A 17 -7.71 6.41 -9.52
N VAL A 18 -7.51 7.72 -9.38
CA VAL A 18 -7.30 8.35 -8.07
C VAL A 18 -8.59 8.41 -7.25
N LEU A 19 -9.74 8.63 -7.89
CA LEU A 19 -11.03 8.60 -7.20
C LEU A 19 -11.36 7.19 -6.70
N LEU A 20 -11.08 6.16 -7.51
CA LEU A 20 -11.19 4.77 -7.08
C LEU A 20 -10.25 4.50 -5.90
N ALA A 21 -8.97 4.91 -5.98
CA ALA A 21 -8.03 4.76 -4.87
C ALA A 21 -8.53 5.43 -3.58
N TYR A 22 -9.16 6.60 -3.70
CA TYR A 22 -9.75 7.31 -2.56
C TYR A 22 -10.93 6.55 -1.95
N ILE A 23 -11.78 5.90 -2.74
CA ILE A 23 -12.86 5.04 -2.24
C ILE A 23 -12.28 3.87 -1.43
N PHE A 24 -11.24 3.22 -1.93
CA PHE A 24 -10.54 2.16 -1.19
C PHE A 24 -9.92 2.68 0.11
N LEU A 25 -9.38 3.90 0.10
CA LEU A 25 -8.86 4.56 1.31
C LEU A 25 -9.96 4.81 2.34
N LEU A 26 -11.15 5.26 1.92
CA LEU A 26 -12.30 5.43 2.82
C LEU A 26 -12.75 4.12 3.46
N GLY A 27 -12.52 2.99 2.78
CA GLY A 27 -12.77 1.65 3.32
C GLY A 27 -11.93 1.29 4.54
N PHE A 28 -10.81 1.99 4.79
CA PHE A 28 -10.01 1.79 6.02
C PHE A 28 -10.70 2.36 7.27
N LEU A 29 -11.52 3.40 7.14
CA LEU A 29 -12.16 4.06 8.29
C LEU A 29 -12.97 3.10 9.17
N PRO A 30 -13.93 2.30 8.63
CA PRO A 30 -14.65 1.34 9.45
C PRO A 30 -13.77 0.18 9.94
N ASP A 31 -12.70 -0.15 9.21
CA ASP A 31 -11.78 -1.23 9.58
C ASP A 31 -10.95 -0.86 10.81
N ASP A 32 -10.43 0.38 10.88
CA ASP A 32 -9.70 0.91 12.03
C ASP A 32 -10.56 0.85 13.31
N GLU A 33 -11.86 1.18 13.22
CA GLU A 33 -12.77 1.07 14.36
C GLU A 33 -12.95 -0.38 14.86
N ILE A 34 -13.02 -1.34 13.94
CA ILE A 34 -13.14 -2.77 14.28
C ILE A 34 -11.85 -3.27 14.92
N LEU A 35 -10.70 -2.83 14.38
CA LEU A 35 -9.38 -3.17 14.87
C LEU A 35 -9.17 -2.71 16.31
N GLU A 36 -9.50 -1.45 16.62
CA GLU A 36 -9.41 -0.85 17.95
C GLU A 36 -10.36 -1.54 18.96
N LYS A 37 -11.60 -1.83 18.55
CA LYS A 37 -12.59 -2.51 19.40
C LYS A 37 -12.23 -4.00 19.63
N GLY A 38 -11.51 -4.60 18.69
CA GLY A 38 -11.04 -5.98 18.72
C GLY A 38 -9.89 -6.22 19.70
N ALA A 39 -8.85 -6.89 19.23
CA ALA A 39 -7.69 -7.31 20.02
C ALA A 39 -6.46 -6.38 19.90
N ALA A 40 -6.54 -5.29 19.13
CA ALA A 40 -5.40 -4.41 18.92
C ALA A 40 -4.95 -3.73 20.22
N GLY A 41 -3.67 -3.88 20.56
CA GLY A 41 -3.07 -3.28 21.76
C GLY A 41 -3.48 -3.90 23.09
N LYS A 42 -4.24 -5.02 23.09
CA LYS A 42 -4.64 -5.73 24.32
C LYS A 42 -3.78 -6.96 24.54
N ASP A 43 -3.54 -7.31 25.81
CA ASP A 43 -2.81 -8.52 26.19
C ASP A 43 -3.55 -9.78 25.72
N VAL A 44 -2.80 -10.74 25.16
CA VAL A 44 -3.34 -12.00 24.61
C VAL A 44 -4.18 -12.79 25.64
N TRP A 45 -3.91 -12.60 26.93
CA TRP A 45 -4.62 -13.25 28.03
C TRP A 45 -5.95 -12.58 28.40
N THR A 46 -6.18 -11.34 27.94
CA THR A 46 -7.38 -10.55 28.28
C THR A 46 -8.44 -10.56 27.18
N ILE A 47 -8.11 -11.11 26.02
CA ILE A 47 -8.96 -11.08 24.82
C ILE A 47 -9.78 -12.35 24.66
N THR A 48 -11.03 -12.20 24.25
CA THR A 48 -11.92 -13.32 23.93
C THR A 48 -11.59 -13.88 22.53
N PHE A 49 -11.84 -15.17 22.29
CA PHE A 49 -11.70 -15.80 20.96
C PHE A 49 -12.39 -15.01 19.84
N LYS A 50 -13.58 -14.45 20.11
CA LYS A 50 -14.30 -13.59 19.17
C LYS A 50 -13.53 -12.32 18.82
N GLN A 51 -12.93 -11.64 19.81
CA GLN A 51 -12.14 -10.42 19.57
C GLN A 51 -10.87 -10.70 18.77
N MET A 52 -10.30 -11.90 18.95
CA MET A 52 -9.14 -12.35 18.18
C MET A 52 -9.53 -12.66 16.71
N SER A 53 -10.65 -13.36 16.49
CA SER A 53 -11.19 -13.60 15.14
C SER A 53 -11.53 -12.29 14.42
N ASP A 54 -12.19 -11.35 15.11
CA ASP A 54 -12.54 -10.04 14.56
C ASP A 54 -11.27 -9.25 14.16
N PHE A 55 -10.19 -9.35 14.96
CA PHE A 55 -8.90 -8.74 14.64
C PHE A 55 -8.23 -9.36 13.40
N PHE A 56 -8.20 -10.69 13.27
CA PHE A 56 -7.64 -11.34 12.09
C PHE A 56 -8.44 -11.06 10.82
N LEU A 57 -9.77 -11.01 10.92
CA LEU A 57 -10.65 -10.67 9.82
C LEU A 57 -10.43 -9.23 9.36
N SER A 58 -10.35 -8.28 10.30
CA SER A 58 -10.04 -6.87 10.00
C SER A 58 -8.67 -6.74 9.32
N GLY A 59 -7.62 -7.36 9.88
CA GLY A 59 -6.29 -7.35 9.27
C GLY A 59 -6.26 -7.92 7.85
N TYR A 60 -7.06 -8.95 7.57
CA TYR A 60 -7.23 -9.52 6.23
C TYR A 60 -7.89 -8.53 5.24
N ILE A 61 -8.97 -7.86 5.67
CA ILE A 61 -9.65 -6.84 4.88
C ILE A 61 -8.70 -5.66 4.60
N ALA A 62 -8.02 -5.16 5.64
CA ALA A 62 -7.04 -4.09 5.55
C ALA A 62 -5.94 -4.39 4.52
N GLN A 63 -5.43 -5.63 4.53
CA GLN A 63 -4.40 -6.07 3.59
C GLN A 63 -4.87 -5.99 2.13
N ILE A 64 -6.10 -6.44 1.84
CA ILE A 64 -6.67 -6.41 0.48
C ILE A 64 -6.91 -4.97 0.02
N LEU A 65 -7.48 -4.14 0.90
CA LEU A 65 -7.69 -2.72 0.64
C LEU A 65 -6.35 -2.01 0.37
N TYR A 66 -5.32 -2.33 1.15
CA TYR A 66 -3.97 -1.78 0.99
C TYR A 66 -3.36 -2.12 -0.37
N HIS A 67 -3.36 -3.40 -0.75
CA HIS A 67 -2.83 -3.86 -2.05
C HIS A 67 -3.55 -3.17 -3.23
N SER A 68 -4.88 -3.09 -3.15
CA SER A 68 -5.71 -2.43 -4.16
C SER A 68 -5.41 -0.93 -4.28
N CYS A 69 -5.33 -0.25 -3.13
CA CYS A 69 -5.06 1.18 -3.06
C CYS A 69 -3.68 1.52 -3.65
N MET A 70 -2.64 0.77 -3.26
CA MET A 70 -1.27 0.98 -3.76
C MET A 70 -1.17 0.81 -5.27
N ALA A 71 -1.81 -0.22 -5.84
CA ALA A 71 -1.82 -0.44 -7.28
C ALA A 71 -2.54 0.70 -8.04
N LEU A 72 -3.67 1.18 -7.53
CA LEU A 72 -4.46 2.26 -8.13
C LEU A 72 -3.78 3.63 -8.04
N ILE A 73 -3.13 3.96 -6.93
CA ILE A 73 -2.36 5.20 -6.77
C ILE A 73 -1.24 5.26 -7.82
N LYS A 74 -0.46 4.18 -7.96
CA LYS A 74 0.61 4.09 -8.96
C LYS A 74 0.08 4.18 -10.39
N ALA A 75 -1.04 3.51 -10.66
CA ALA A 75 -1.73 3.63 -11.94
C ALA A 75 -2.11 5.07 -12.27
N SER A 76 -2.65 5.81 -11.29
CA SER A 76 -2.98 7.23 -11.47
C SER A 76 -1.75 8.08 -11.80
N ILE A 77 -0.63 7.85 -11.11
CA ILE A 77 0.62 8.57 -11.38
C ILE A 77 1.11 8.26 -12.79
N ILE A 78 1.11 7.00 -13.20
CA ILE A 78 1.57 6.60 -14.54
C ILE A 78 0.66 7.17 -15.63
N PHE A 79 -0.66 7.17 -15.45
CA PHE A 79 -1.58 7.81 -16.40
C PHE A 79 -1.37 9.32 -16.48
N PHE A 80 -1.08 9.98 -15.36
CA PHE A 80 -0.70 11.38 -15.35
C PHE A 80 0.61 11.61 -16.13
N LEU A 81 1.61 10.74 -15.95
CA LEU A 81 2.88 10.77 -16.69
C LEU A 81 2.67 10.51 -18.20
N LEU A 82 1.73 9.64 -18.58
CA LEU A 82 1.36 9.40 -19.98
C LEU A 82 0.67 10.60 -20.64
N ARG A 83 0.01 11.45 -19.84
CA ARG A 83 -0.63 12.68 -20.31
C ARG A 83 0.35 13.83 -20.48
N ILE A 84 1.35 13.95 -19.60
CA ILE A 84 2.37 15.00 -19.68
C ILE A 84 3.43 14.72 -20.76
N PHE A 85 3.89 13.48 -20.91
CA PHE A 85 4.90 13.12 -21.90
C PHE A 85 4.25 12.65 -23.21
N THR A 86 4.45 13.43 -24.26
CA THR A 86 3.97 13.11 -25.62
C THR A 86 4.98 12.32 -26.45
N ASP A 87 6.20 12.11 -25.93
CA ASP A 87 7.30 11.39 -26.60
C ASP A 87 6.98 9.88 -26.76
N GLY A 88 7.10 9.37 -27.98
CA GLY A 88 6.76 7.99 -28.32
C GLY A 88 7.55 6.93 -27.53
N LYS A 89 8.86 7.16 -27.28
CA LYS A 89 9.70 6.19 -26.56
C LYS A 89 9.35 6.16 -25.07
N THR A 90 9.16 7.35 -24.46
CA THR A 90 8.75 7.46 -23.06
C THR A 90 7.36 6.85 -22.83
N ARG A 91 6.42 7.02 -23.77
CA ARG A 91 5.09 6.42 -23.67
C ARG A 91 5.13 4.89 -23.68
N ILE A 92 5.98 4.27 -24.50
CA ILE A 92 6.14 2.81 -24.49
C ILE A 92 6.63 2.34 -23.11
N VAL A 93 7.66 2.98 -22.55
CA VAL A 93 8.18 2.64 -21.22
C VAL A 93 7.12 2.81 -20.13
N LEU A 94 6.32 3.88 -20.18
CA LEU A 94 5.24 4.12 -19.23
C LEU A 94 4.11 3.08 -19.35
N TRP A 95 3.72 2.68 -20.57
CA TRP A 95 2.75 1.60 -20.77
C TRP A 95 3.27 0.25 -20.28
N CYS A 96 4.55 -0.07 -20.53
CA CYS A 96 5.18 -1.26 -19.97
C CYS A 96 5.18 -1.22 -18.43
N THR A 97 5.50 -0.07 -17.83
CA THR A 97 5.49 0.11 -16.38
C THR A 97 4.08 -0.04 -15.82
N GLN A 98 3.06 0.48 -16.52
CA GLN A 98 1.65 0.30 -16.14
C GLN A 98 1.23 -1.17 -16.16
N ALA A 99 1.64 -1.92 -17.20
CA ALA A 99 1.35 -3.35 -17.29
C ALA A 99 2.02 -4.12 -16.15
N ILE A 100 3.28 -3.81 -15.84
CA ILE A 100 4.01 -4.41 -14.70
C ILE A 100 3.32 -4.10 -13.37
N ASN A 101 2.92 -2.84 -13.14
CA ASN A 101 2.18 -2.45 -11.94
C ASN A 101 0.86 -3.21 -11.81
N ALA A 102 0.10 -3.36 -12.91
CA ALA A 102 -1.15 -4.11 -12.91
C ALA A 102 -0.92 -5.60 -12.62
N MET A 103 0.12 -6.21 -13.19
CA MET A 103 0.47 -7.61 -12.93
C MET A 103 0.85 -7.82 -11.46
N ILE A 104 1.72 -6.98 -10.91
CA ILE A 104 2.12 -7.04 -9.51
C ILE A 104 0.92 -6.87 -8.58
N GLY A 105 0.09 -5.85 -8.84
CA GLY A 105 -1.15 -5.62 -8.09
C GLY A 105 -2.07 -6.84 -8.11
N ALA A 106 -2.29 -7.43 -9.28
CA ALA A 106 -3.11 -8.64 -9.41
C ALA A 106 -2.51 -9.82 -8.64
N THR A 107 -1.19 -10.08 -8.79
CA THR A 107 -0.52 -11.19 -8.09
C THR A 107 -0.66 -11.09 -6.59
N PHE A 108 -0.41 -9.92 -5.99
CA PHE A 108 -0.51 -9.73 -4.55
C PHE A 108 -1.95 -9.66 -4.04
N LEU A 109 -2.89 -9.20 -4.87
CA LEU A 109 -4.31 -9.27 -4.56
C LEU A 109 -4.78 -10.73 -4.49
N PHE A 110 -4.47 -11.54 -5.50
CA PHE A 110 -4.85 -12.96 -5.51
C PHE A 110 -4.12 -13.77 -4.44
N ALA A 111 -2.82 -13.51 -4.22
CA ALA A 111 -2.08 -14.15 -3.14
C ALA A 111 -2.64 -13.78 -1.76
N GLY A 112 -3.11 -12.54 -1.58
CA GLY A 112 -3.82 -12.11 -0.39
C GLY A 112 -5.17 -12.80 -0.24
N LEU A 113 -6.00 -12.79 -1.28
CA LEU A 113 -7.35 -13.40 -1.25
C LEU A 113 -7.32 -14.91 -0.99
N PHE A 114 -6.34 -15.60 -1.55
CA PHE A 114 -6.16 -17.05 -1.41
C PHE A 114 -5.00 -17.38 -0.48
N GLN A 115 -4.78 -16.58 0.56
CA GLN A 115 -3.67 -16.79 1.49
C GLN A 115 -3.80 -18.07 2.33
N CYS A 116 -5.02 -18.58 2.54
CA CYS A 116 -5.27 -19.84 3.22
C CYS A 116 -6.18 -20.74 2.38
N SER A 117 -5.98 -22.05 2.51
CA SER A 117 -6.89 -23.07 1.97
C SER A 117 -7.38 -23.95 3.12
N PRO A 118 -8.67 -23.89 3.49
CA PRO A 118 -9.73 -23.00 2.99
C PRO A 118 -9.57 -21.53 3.45
N VAL A 119 -10.20 -20.57 2.76
CA VAL A 119 -10.06 -19.13 3.08
C VAL A 119 -10.61 -18.79 4.46
N ASP A 120 -11.64 -19.52 4.91
CA ASP A 120 -12.26 -19.34 6.22
C ASP A 120 -11.31 -19.60 7.40
N LEU A 121 -10.17 -20.27 7.15
CA LEU A 121 -9.16 -20.48 8.18
C LEU A 121 -8.55 -19.17 8.68
N VAL A 122 -8.50 -18.12 7.84
CA VAL A 122 -7.84 -16.85 8.17
C VAL A 122 -8.31 -16.27 9.50
N TRP A 123 -9.61 -16.36 9.81
CA TRP A 123 -10.18 -15.84 11.05
C TRP A 123 -10.59 -16.96 12.04
N LYS A 124 -10.78 -18.20 11.58
CA LYS A 124 -11.18 -19.34 12.44
C LYS A 124 -10.03 -20.15 13.04
N LEU A 125 -8.78 -19.82 12.74
CA LEU A 125 -7.58 -20.44 13.34
C LEU A 125 -7.63 -20.51 14.89
N THR A 126 -8.41 -19.63 15.50
CA THR A 126 -8.59 -19.54 16.96
C THR A 126 -9.58 -20.54 17.57
N GLU A 127 -10.44 -21.18 16.78
CA GLU A 127 -11.58 -21.98 17.29
C GLU A 127 -11.29 -23.49 17.40
N GLY A 128 -10.08 -23.96 17.06
CA GLY A 128 -9.65 -25.35 17.25
C GLY A 128 -8.66 -25.85 16.20
N PHE A 129 -8.39 -27.16 16.20
CA PHE A 129 -7.55 -27.81 15.18
C PHE A 129 -8.29 -27.89 13.85
N HIS A 130 -7.98 -26.96 12.94
CA HIS A 130 -8.49 -26.98 11.58
C HIS A 130 -7.41 -27.53 10.65
N GLU A 131 -7.77 -28.52 9.82
CA GLU A 131 -6.88 -29.01 8.76
C GLU A 131 -6.85 -27.99 7.62
N GLY A 132 -5.71 -27.33 7.43
CA GLY A 132 -5.51 -26.39 6.34
C GLY A 132 -4.10 -25.79 6.36
N HIS A 133 -3.71 -25.20 5.23
CA HIS A 133 -2.40 -24.57 5.07
C HIS A 133 -2.58 -23.09 4.72
N CYS A 134 -1.84 -22.23 5.42
CA CYS A 134 -1.78 -20.80 5.17
C CYS A 134 -0.38 -20.39 4.74
N ILE A 135 -0.28 -19.46 3.81
CA ILE A 135 1.01 -18.85 3.44
C ILE A 135 1.49 -17.94 4.57
N ASN A 136 2.81 -17.75 4.65
CA ASN A 136 3.38 -16.83 5.63
C ASN A 136 3.10 -15.37 5.24
N VAL A 137 2.14 -14.76 5.93
CA VAL A 137 1.69 -13.38 5.71
C VAL A 137 2.81 -12.34 5.90
N ILE A 138 3.79 -12.62 6.78
CA ILE A 138 4.93 -11.72 7.02
C ILE A 138 5.81 -11.70 5.78
N VAL A 139 6.15 -12.87 5.24
CA VAL A 139 6.96 -12.98 4.02
C VAL A 139 6.25 -12.32 2.84
N LEU A 140 4.94 -12.55 2.69
CA LEU A 140 4.15 -11.91 1.64
C LEU A 140 4.16 -10.38 1.77
N THR A 141 3.96 -9.87 2.98
CA THR A 141 3.93 -8.42 3.26
C THR A 141 5.29 -7.77 3.00
N VAL A 142 6.38 -8.40 3.43
CA VAL A 142 7.75 -7.90 3.20
C VAL A 142 8.07 -7.91 1.69
N ALA A 143 7.72 -8.98 0.98
CA ALA A 143 7.91 -9.06 -0.47
C ALA A 143 7.11 -7.97 -1.20
N HIS A 144 5.85 -7.77 -0.84
CA HIS A 144 5.00 -6.72 -1.40
C HIS A 144 5.60 -5.32 -1.15
N ALA A 145 6.03 -5.05 0.09
CA ALA A 145 6.64 -3.76 0.45
C ALA A 145 7.93 -3.49 -0.35
N ALA A 146 8.82 -4.47 -0.44
CA ALA A 146 10.07 -4.34 -1.19
C ALA A 146 9.84 -4.04 -2.68
N ILE A 147 8.94 -4.79 -3.32
CA ILE A 147 8.60 -4.59 -4.74
C ILE A 147 7.94 -3.22 -4.96
N ASN A 148 7.07 -2.79 -4.05
CA ASN A 148 6.44 -1.48 -4.15
C ASN A 148 7.46 -0.35 -4.07
N ILE A 149 8.43 -0.41 -3.16
CA ILE A 149 9.49 0.60 -3.06
C ILE A 149 10.30 0.66 -4.35
N VAL A 150 10.66 -0.49 -4.92
CA VAL A 150 11.41 -0.54 -6.20
C VAL A 150 10.61 0.13 -7.32
N LEU A 151 9.30 -0.15 -7.42
CA LEU A 151 8.43 0.51 -8.39
C LEU A 151 8.33 2.02 -8.19
N ASP A 152 8.29 2.50 -6.95
CA ASP A 152 8.23 3.93 -6.65
C ASP A 152 9.50 4.64 -7.11
N VAL A 153 10.66 4.06 -6.82
CA VAL A 153 11.95 4.56 -7.31
C VAL A 153 11.98 4.55 -8.84
N TRP A 154 11.52 3.47 -9.47
CA TRP A 154 11.47 3.37 -10.94
C TRP A 154 10.58 4.45 -11.58
N ILE A 155 9.37 4.66 -11.06
CA ILE A 155 8.43 5.69 -11.55
C ILE A 155 9.02 7.09 -11.38
N LEU A 156 9.80 7.35 -10.33
CA LEU A 156 10.51 8.62 -10.11
C LEU A 156 11.70 8.83 -11.06
N ILE A 157 12.40 7.76 -11.44
CA ILE A 157 13.55 7.82 -12.36
C ILE A 157 13.12 8.20 -13.78
N ILE A 158 11.99 7.68 -14.27
CA ILE A 158 11.50 7.91 -15.65
C ILE A 158 11.46 9.40 -16.04
N PRO A 159 10.73 10.28 -15.32
CA PRO A 159 10.70 11.71 -15.63
C PRO A 159 12.06 12.36 -15.38
N SER A 160 12.78 11.96 -14.33
CA SER A 160 14.04 12.59 -13.92
C SER A 160 15.13 12.44 -14.98
N VAL A 161 15.29 11.24 -15.55
CA VAL A 161 16.27 10.99 -16.61
C VAL A 161 15.92 11.76 -17.89
N ARG A 162 14.63 11.91 -18.20
CA ARG A 162 14.21 12.65 -19.40
C ARG A 162 14.39 14.16 -19.23
N VAL A 163 14.07 14.70 -18.06
CA VAL A 163 14.26 16.12 -17.70
C VAL A 163 15.75 16.49 -17.67
N TRP A 164 16.64 15.58 -17.29
CA TRP A 164 18.09 15.84 -17.31
C TRP A 164 18.68 15.86 -18.73
N LYS A 165 18.10 15.10 -19.65
CA LYS A 165 18.55 15.04 -21.05
C LYS A 165 17.97 16.14 -21.94
N MET A 166 17.01 16.93 -21.45
CA MET A 166 16.32 17.96 -22.21
C MET A 166 16.50 19.30 -21.49
N ASN A 167 16.89 20.36 -22.21
CA ASN A 167 17.17 21.68 -21.63
C ASN A 167 15.87 22.40 -21.19
N MET A 168 15.16 21.82 -20.23
CA MET A 168 13.84 22.26 -19.77
C MET A 168 13.93 23.37 -18.72
N ARG A 169 12.86 24.19 -18.70
CA ARG A 169 12.72 25.39 -17.88
C ARG A 169 12.74 25.03 -16.40
N THR A 170 13.34 25.89 -15.56
CA THR A 170 13.64 25.66 -14.13
C THR A 170 12.48 25.12 -13.28
N ARG A 171 11.23 25.37 -13.66
CA ARG A 171 10.02 24.81 -13.00
C ARG A 171 9.98 23.28 -13.00
N ASP A 172 10.39 22.62 -14.08
CA ASP A 172 10.32 21.16 -14.20
C ASP A 172 11.45 20.48 -13.40
N LYS A 173 12.59 21.15 -13.25
CA LYS A 173 13.66 20.76 -12.32
C LYS A 173 13.21 20.82 -10.86
N TRP A 174 12.46 21.86 -10.48
CA TRP A 174 11.90 21.98 -9.14
C TRP A 174 10.84 20.91 -8.84
N ALA A 175 9.99 20.59 -9.81
CA ALA A 175 9.02 19.51 -9.66
C ALA A 175 9.71 18.15 -9.47
N ALA A 176 10.74 17.83 -10.27
CA ALA A 176 11.52 16.60 -10.11
C ALA A 176 12.25 16.52 -8.76
N SER A 177 12.85 17.62 -8.31
CA SER A 177 13.49 17.72 -6.99
C SER A 177 12.47 17.53 -5.85
N ALA A 178 11.29 18.16 -5.95
CA ALA A 178 10.23 18.02 -4.96
C ALA A 178 9.68 16.59 -4.89
N MET A 179 9.52 15.91 -6.03
CA MET A 179 9.11 14.50 -6.08
C MET A 179 10.15 13.58 -5.42
N PHE A 180 11.45 13.85 -5.65
CA PHE A 180 12.52 13.07 -5.03
C PHE A 180 12.57 13.27 -3.51
N SER A 181 12.41 14.51 -3.03
CA SER A 181 12.32 14.83 -1.61
C SER A 181 11.11 14.20 -0.94
N LEU A 182 9.95 14.17 -1.62
CA LEU A 182 8.76 13.47 -1.14
C LEU A 182 8.99 11.95 -1.05
N GLY A 183 9.62 11.33 -2.05
CA GLY A 183 10.00 9.92 -2.00
C GLY A 183 10.97 9.60 -0.85
N LEU A 184 11.97 10.45 -0.63
CA LEU A 184 12.91 10.31 0.49
C LEU A 184 12.21 10.47 1.85
N PHE A 185 11.29 11.42 1.95
CA PHE A 185 10.50 11.64 3.16
C PHE A 185 9.61 10.44 3.47
N LEU A 186 8.87 9.94 2.49
CA LEU A 186 7.98 8.76 2.64
C LEU A 186 8.76 7.49 3.00
N THR A 187 9.95 7.29 2.41
CA THR A 187 10.81 6.15 2.76
C THR A 187 11.33 6.25 4.19
N ILE A 188 11.75 7.44 4.65
CA ILE A 188 12.13 7.66 6.05
C ILE A 188 10.95 7.39 6.98
N THR A 189 9.75 7.87 6.66
CA THR A 189 8.55 7.62 7.49
C THR A 189 8.20 6.12 7.54
N SER A 190 8.34 5.41 6.42
CA SER A 190 8.17 3.96 6.37
C SER A 190 9.20 3.23 7.24
N ILE A 191 10.48 3.61 7.19
CA ILE A 191 11.53 3.02 8.03
C ILE A 191 11.24 3.26 9.51
N ILE A 192 10.84 4.48 9.88
CA ILE A 192 10.47 4.81 11.27
C ILE A 192 9.28 3.96 11.72
N ARG A 193 8.23 3.84 10.89
CA ARG A 193 7.07 2.98 11.18
C ARG A 193 7.46 1.52 11.33
N LEU A 194 8.31 0.98 10.44
CA LEU A 194 8.83 -0.38 10.51
C LEU A 194 9.65 -0.62 11.79
N ARG A 195 10.51 0.34 12.16
CA ARG A 195 11.27 0.29 13.41
C ARG A 195 10.35 0.34 14.63
N ALA A 196 9.35 1.22 14.64
CA ALA A 196 8.37 1.31 15.73
C ALA A 196 7.61 -0.01 15.89
N ILE A 197 7.15 -0.60 14.78
CA ILE A 197 6.53 -1.93 14.79
C ILE A 197 7.55 -2.97 15.29
N GLN A 198 8.75 -3.06 14.74
CA GLN A 198 9.72 -4.06 15.21
C GLN A 198 10.11 -3.90 16.68
N VAL A 199 10.25 -2.69 17.19
CA VAL A 199 10.54 -2.43 18.61
C VAL A 199 9.35 -2.81 19.49
N ASN A 200 8.13 -2.42 19.10
CA ASN A 200 6.92 -2.76 19.83
C ASN A 200 6.66 -4.28 19.84
N TRP A 201 6.89 -4.95 18.71
CA TRP A 201 6.71 -6.39 18.56
C TRP A 201 7.85 -7.19 19.22
N ALA A 202 9.11 -6.74 19.11
CA ALA A 202 10.23 -7.36 19.81
C ALA A 202 10.10 -7.18 21.34
N GLY A 203 9.58 -6.04 21.81
CA GLY A 203 9.22 -5.84 23.21
C GLY A 203 8.12 -6.81 23.68
N ALA A 204 7.10 -7.04 22.85
CA ALA A 204 6.02 -7.98 23.16
C ALA A 204 6.48 -9.44 23.31
N PHE A 205 7.52 -9.88 22.57
CA PHE A 205 8.06 -11.25 22.67
C PHE A 205 9.22 -11.40 23.67
N ALA A 206 9.98 -10.34 23.93
CA ALA A 206 11.09 -10.37 24.89
C ALA A 206 10.64 -10.16 26.34
N ASN A 207 9.50 -9.51 26.58
CA ASN A 207 8.97 -9.29 27.92
C ASN A 207 7.42 -9.24 27.92
N PRO A 208 6.72 -10.36 28.18
CA PRO A 208 5.25 -10.39 28.19
C PRO A 208 4.60 -9.59 29.33
N THR A 209 5.40 -8.89 30.15
CA THR A 209 4.95 -7.98 31.22
C THR A 209 5.21 -6.50 30.87
N GLY A 210 5.55 -6.15 29.63
CA GLY A 210 5.82 -4.77 29.22
C GLY A 210 4.59 -3.93 28.85
N MET A 211 3.39 -4.52 28.79
CA MET A 211 2.14 -3.86 28.38
C MET A 211 1.55 -2.91 29.45
N TRP A 212 2.27 -2.62 30.54
CA TRP A 212 1.75 -1.91 31.72
C TRP A 212 2.07 -0.40 31.80
N TYR A 213 2.76 0.21 30.83
CA TYR A 213 3.23 1.60 31.01
C TYR A 213 3.14 2.55 29.82
N TYR A 214 2.15 2.41 28.94
CA TYR A 214 1.65 3.52 28.12
C TYR A 214 0.14 3.41 27.90
#